data_AF-V9LGY7-F1
#
_entry.id   AF-V9LGY7-F1
#
_cell.length_a   1.000
_cell.length_b   1.000
_cell.length_c   1.000
_cell.angle_alpha   90.00
_cell.angle_beta   90.00
_cell.angle_gamma   90.00
#
_symmetry.space_group_name_H-M   'P 1'
#
loop_
_entity.id
_entity.type
_entity.pdbx_description
1 polymer ?
#
loop_
_entity_poly.entity_id
_entity_poly.type
_entity_poly.pdbx_seq_one_letter_code
_entity_poly.pdbx_strand_id
1 'polypeptide(L)'
;MSLWVDKYRPTALGKLDYHKDQAGQLRNLVQCGDFPHLLVYGPSGSGKKTRIMCLLRELYGAGIEKLRIEHQSITTPSKKKLEISTIASNYHLEVNASDAGNNDRVVIQELIKTVAQSQQLETSTQRDFKVVVLTEVDRLTKDAQHALRRTMEKYMSTCRLILCCNSTSKVISPTR
;
A
#
# COMPACT_ATOMS: atom_id res chain seq x y z
N MET A 1 -7.68 -24.72 6.66
CA MET A 1 -7.50 -24.66 8.13
C MET A 1 -6.85 -23.32 8.44
N SER A 2 -7.57 -22.36 9.04
CA SER A 2 -7.03 -21.00 9.26
C SER A 2 -6.00 -21.02 10.39
N LEU A 3 -4.85 -20.40 10.14
CA LEU A 3 -3.81 -20.18 11.15
C LEU A 3 -4.38 -19.33 12.29
N TRP A 4 -4.11 -19.68 13.55
CA TRP A 4 -4.57 -18.89 14.70
C TRP A 4 -4.13 -17.42 14.64
N VAL A 5 -2.96 -17.17 14.05
CA VAL A 5 -2.41 -15.83 13.79
C VAL A 5 -3.36 -14.97 12.95
N ASP A 6 -4.09 -15.58 12.01
CA ASP A 6 -5.03 -14.86 11.16
C ASP A 6 -6.40 -14.73 11.84
N LYS A 7 -6.82 -15.76 12.59
CA LYS A 7 -8.08 -15.78 13.34
C LYS A 7 -8.15 -14.70 14.42
N TYR A 8 -7.04 -14.44 15.12
CA TYR A 8 -6.97 -13.45 16.20
C TYR A 8 -6.40 -12.11 15.75
N ARG A 9 -6.18 -11.89 14.44
CA ARG A 9 -5.69 -10.60 13.95
C ARG A 9 -6.75 -9.52 14.25
N PRO A 10 -6.40 -8.43 14.96
CA PRO A 10 -7.33 -7.36 15.23
C PRO A 10 -7.73 -6.69 13.92
N THR A 11 -9.01 -6.35 13.82
CA THR A 11 -9.59 -5.80 12.59
C THR A 11 -9.90 -4.31 12.68
N ALA A 12 -9.94 -3.73 13.88
CA ALA A 12 -10.24 -2.32 14.10
C ALA A 12 -9.10 -1.63 14.87
N LEU A 13 -8.89 -0.32 14.68
CA LEU A 13 -7.82 0.39 15.39
C LEU A 13 -7.99 0.35 16.92
N GLY A 14 -9.24 0.38 17.40
CA GLY A 14 -9.54 0.28 18.83
C GLY A 14 -9.30 -1.10 19.45
N LYS A 15 -9.17 -2.15 18.64
CA LYS A 15 -8.87 -3.52 19.10
C LYS A 15 -7.38 -3.84 19.08
N LEU A 16 -6.50 -2.87 18.84
CA LEU A 16 -5.06 -3.11 18.94
C LEU A 16 -4.63 -3.28 20.39
N ASP A 17 -3.85 -4.32 20.64
CA ASP A 17 -3.34 -4.67 21.97
C ASP A 17 -2.26 -3.68 22.45
N TYR A 18 -1.48 -3.10 21.52
CA TYR A 18 -0.30 -2.29 21.82
C TYR A 18 -0.23 -0.96 21.06
N HIS A 19 0.42 0.03 21.68
CA HIS A 19 0.57 1.42 21.23
C HIS A 19 -0.77 2.11 20.90
N LYS A 20 -1.64 2.20 21.91
CA LYS A 20 -2.97 2.80 21.79
C LYS A 20 -2.92 4.29 21.41
N ASP A 21 -1.89 5.02 21.83
CA ASP A 21 -1.72 6.43 21.47
C ASP A 21 -1.52 6.63 19.96
N GLN A 22 -0.67 5.78 19.35
CA GLN A 22 -0.46 5.80 17.90
C GLN A 22 -1.73 5.40 17.15
N ALA A 23 -2.50 4.44 17.67
CA ALA A 23 -3.80 4.08 17.09
C ALA A 23 -4.79 5.27 17.17
N GLY A 24 -4.78 6.04 18.26
CA GLY A 24 -5.55 7.27 18.39
C GLY A 24 -5.14 8.34 17.38
N GLN A 25 -3.84 8.55 17.17
CA GLN A 25 -3.32 9.48 16.16
C GLN A 25 -3.73 9.07 14.73
N LEU A 26 -3.64 7.78 14.40
CA LEU A 26 -4.08 7.25 13.11
C LEU A 26 -5.59 7.44 12.90
N ARG A 27 -6.39 7.23 13.95
CA ARG A 27 -7.84 7.47 13.90
C ARG A 27 -8.16 8.95 13.66
N ASN A 28 -7.47 9.86 14.34
CA ASN A 28 -7.63 11.30 14.13
C ASN A 28 -7.23 11.70 12.70
N LEU A 29 -6.15 11.11 12.17
CA LEU A 29 -5.71 11.34 10.78
C LEU A 29 -6.79 10.93 9.77
N VAL A 30 -7.43 9.79 9.98
CA VAL A 30 -8.54 9.35 9.13
C VAL A 30 -9.69 10.36 9.24
N GLN A 31 -10.05 10.84 10.43
CA GLN A 31 -11.16 11.78 10.61
C GLN A 31 -10.95 13.16 9.96
N CYS A 32 -9.70 13.65 9.87
CA CYS A 32 -9.38 14.94 9.26
C CYS A 32 -9.66 15.03 7.75
N GLY A 33 -10.00 13.92 7.07
CA GLY A 33 -10.42 13.92 5.66
C GLY A 33 -9.27 13.92 4.65
N ASP A 34 -8.22 14.73 4.87
CA ASP A 34 -7.02 14.71 4.03
C ASP A 34 -6.05 13.61 4.49
N PHE A 35 -5.89 12.58 3.65
CA PHE A 35 -5.08 11.41 3.97
C PHE A 35 -3.71 11.48 3.27
N PRO A 36 -2.63 11.89 3.94
CA PRO A 36 -1.31 12.01 3.31
C PRO A 36 -0.74 10.65 2.89
N HIS A 37 0.32 10.68 2.08
CA HIS A 37 1.12 9.47 1.87
C HIS A 37 1.77 9.05 3.19
N LEU A 38 1.67 7.77 3.53
CA LEU A 38 2.19 7.25 4.80
C LEU A 38 3.39 6.35 4.57
N LEU A 39 4.40 6.50 5.43
CA LEU A 39 5.51 5.56 5.56
C LEU A 39 5.40 4.87 6.93
N VAL A 40 5.13 3.57 6.91
CA VAL A 40 5.06 2.74 8.11
C VAL A 40 6.31 1.88 8.18
N TYR A 41 7.09 2.05 9.25
CA TYR A 41 8.34 1.34 9.45
C TYR A 41 8.41 0.68 10.83
N GLY A 42 9.34 -0.28 10.97
CA GLY A 42 9.58 -1.02 12.21
C GLY A 42 10.03 -2.46 11.95
N PRO A 43 10.41 -3.22 12.99
CA PRO A 43 10.88 -4.60 12.81
C PRO A 43 9.80 -5.51 12.19
N SER A 44 10.22 -6.61 11.56
CA SER A 44 9.25 -7.62 11.09
C SER A 44 8.48 -8.19 12.28
N GLY A 45 7.20 -8.49 12.10
CA GLY A 45 6.33 -8.99 13.18
C GLY A 45 5.74 -7.93 14.12
N SER A 46 6.05 -6.64 13.96
CA SER A 46 5.47 -5.56 14.81
C SER A 46 4.01 -5.18 14.49
N GLY A 47 3.33 -5.96 13.63
CA GLY A 47 1.95 -5.69 13.26
C GLY A 47 1.74 -4.53 12.27
N LYS A 48 2.77 -4.11 11.53
CA LYS A 48 2.67 -3.04 10.51
C LYS A 48 1.53 -3.28 9.52
N LYS A 49 1.49 -4.47 8.91
CA LYS A 49 0.43 -4.86 7.96
C LYS A 49 -0.95 -4.86 8.62
N THR A 50 -1.04 -5.35 9.85
CA THR A 50 -2.28 -5.32 10.63
C THR A 50 -2.78 -3.89 10.84
N ARG A 51 -1.91 -2.94 11.17
CA ARG A 51 -2.27 -1.53 11.33
C ARG A 51 -2.73 -0.89 10.03
N ILE A 52 -2.03 -1.16 8.93
CA ILE A 52 -2.43 -0.67 7.60
C ILE A 52 -3.82 -1.21 7.25
N MET A 53 -4.07 -2.49 7.49
CA MET A 53 -5.37 -3.10 7.23
C MET A 53 -6.48 -2.52 8.11
N CYS A 54 -6.22 -2.30 9.41
CA CYS A 54 -7.18 -1.64 10.30
C CYS A 54 -7.47 -0.20 9.87
N LEU A 55 -6.44 0.54 9.45
CA LEU A 55 -6.58 1.91 8.97
C LEU A 55 -7.39 1.97 7.67
N LEU A 56 -7.10 1.06 6.72
CA LEU A 56 -7.90 0.92 5.52
C LEU A 56 -9.35 0.63 5.89
N ARG A 57 -9.60 -0.31 6.80
CA ARG A 57 -10.97 -0.68 7.24
C ARG A 57 -11.71 0.52 7.84
N GLU A 58 -11.04 1.42 8.55
CA GLU A 58 -11.67 2.65 9.03
C GLU A 58 -11.96 3.64 7.90
N LEU A 59 -11.17 3.63 6.82
CA LEU A 59 -11.31 4.56 5.70
C LEU A 59 -12.37 4.14 4.67
N TYR A 60 -12.44 2.85 4.31
CA TYR A 60 -13.38 2.32 3.32
C TYR A 60 -14.37 1.26 3.88
N GLY A 61 -14.32 0.98 5.18
CA GLY A 61 -15.23 0.02 5.82
C GLY A 61 -14.88 -1.45 5.56
N ALA A 62 -15.88 -2.33 5.74
CA ALA A 62 -15.72 -3.79 5.61
C ALA A 62 -15.51 -4.28 4.16
N GLY A 63 -15.68 -3.40 3.14
CA GLY A 63 -15.53 -3.77 1.73
C GLY A 63 -14.11 -4.18 1.33
N ILE A 64 -13.12 -3.86 2.15
CA ILE A 64 -11.68 -4.11 1.92
C ILE A 64 -11.31 -5.58 2.11
N GLU A 65 -12.06 -6.32 2.93
CA GLU A 65 -11.78 -7.75 3.18
C GLU A 65 -12.02 -8.61 1.93
N LYS A 66 -12.77 -8.09 0.95
CA LYS A 66 -12.92 -8.71 -0.37
C LYS A 66 -11.65 -8.48 -1.19
N LEU A 67 -10.71 -9.39 -1.02
CA LEU A 67 -9.44 -9.42 -1.74
C LEU A 67 -9.55 -10.35 -2.96
N ARG A 68 -9.03 -9.91 -4.09
CA ARG A 68 -8.83 -10.69 -5.31
C ARG A 68 -7.34 -10.77 -5.60
N ILE A 69 -6.87 -11.94 -5.96
CA ILE A 69 -5.49 -12.12 -6.40
C ILE A 69 -5.48 -11.95 -7.91
N GLU A 70 -4.75 -10.94 -8.39
CA GLU A 70 -4.55 -10.67 -9.81
C GLU A 70 -3.11 -10.99 -10.18
N HIS A 71 -2.93 -11.88 -11.14
CA HIS A 71 -1.63 -12.17 -11.74
C HIS A 71 -1.44 -11.25 -12.94
N GLN A 72 -0.59 -10.23 -12.79
CA GLN A 72 -0.24 -9.34 -13.89
C GLN A 72 1.07 -9.80 -14.51
N SER A 73 1.06 -10.02 -15.83
CA SER A 73 2.27 -10.34 -16.59
C SER A 73 2.82 -9.06 -17.21
N ILE A 74 3.87 -8.52 -16.61
CA ILE A 74 4.54 -7.32 -17.12
C ILE A 74 5.70 -7.77 -18.01
N THR A 75 5.71 -7.28 -19.25
CA THR A 75 6.83 -7.52 -20.16
C THR A 75 7.91 -6.49 -19.88
N THR A 76 9.07 -6.95 -19.42
CA THR A 76 10.22 -6.08 -19.17
C THR A 76 10.89 -5.65 -20.48
N PRO A 77 11.65 -4.54 -20.50
CA PRO A 77 12.40 -4.12 -21.69
C PRO A 77 13.39 -5.18 -22.21
N SER A 78 13.77 -6.16 -21.37
CA SER A 78 14.59 -7.33 -21.75
C SER A 78 13.80 -8.51 -22.35
N LYS A 79 12.54 -8.32 -22.77
CA LYS A 79 11.64 -9.40 -23.27
C LYS A 79 11.37 -10.55 -22.29
N LYS A 80 11.77 -10.41 -21.02
CA LYS A 80 11.42 -11.38 -19.97
C LYS A 80 10.03 -11.03 -19.44
N LYS A 81 9.11 -12.01 -19.46
CA LYS A 81 7.81 -11.88 -18.82
C LYS A 81 7.98 -12.07 -17.32
N LEU A 82 7.53 -11.09 -16.55
CA LEU A 82 7.57 -11.11 -15.09
C LEU A 82 6.13 -11.20 -14.62
N GLU A 83 5.80 -12.32 -13.97
CA GLU A 83 4.50 -12.55 -13.39
C GLU A 83 4.52 -12.04 -11.95
N ILE A 84 3.68 -11.05 -11.67
CA ILE A 84 3.58 -10.44 -10.34
C ILE A 84 2.20 -10.75 -9.80
N SER A 85 2.17 -11.34 -8.61
CA SER A 85 0.93 -11.49 -7.84
C SER A 85 0.65 -10.17 -7.14
N THR A 86 -0.45 -9.54 -7.50
CA THR A 86 -0.96 -8.36 -6.82
C THR A 86 -2.26 -8.71 -6.12
N ILE A 87 -2.45 -8.18 -4.91
CA ILE A 87 -3.69 -8.37 -4.17
C ILE A 87 -4.50 -7.10 -4.37
N ALA A 88 -5.54 -7.20 -5.18
CA ALA A 88 -6.41 -6.08 -5.51
C ALA A 88 -7.73 -6.17 -4.72
N SER A 89 -8.20 -5.02 -4.28
CA SER A 89 -9.55 -4.82 -3.80
C SER A 89 -10.16 -3.64 -4.57
N ASN A 90 -11.46 -3.41 -4.38
CA ASN A 90 -12.15 -2.28 -5.02
C ASN A 90 -11.53 -0.92 -4.63
N TYR A 91 -10.98 -0.83 -3.42
CA TYR A 91 -10.50 0.42 -2.82
C TYR A 91 -8.99 0.50 -2.59
N HIS A 92 -8.30 -0.63 -2.60
CA HIS A 92 -6.86 -0.65 -2.41
C HIS A 92 -6.19 -1.73 -3.25
N LEU A 93 -4.90 -1.56 -3.49
CA LEU A 93 -4.05 -2.53 -4.18
C LEU A 93 -2.79 -2.75 -3.37
N GLU A 94 -2.52 -3.98 -2.98
CA GLU A 94 -1.31 -4.39 -2.29
C GLU A 94 -0.37 -5.08 -3.27
N VAL A 95 0.87 -4.59 -3.31
CA VAL A 95 1.95 -5.14 -4.13
C VAL A 95 3.17 -5.34 -3.27
N ASN A 96 3.82 -6.48 -3.45
CA ASN A 96 5.15 -6.71 -2.91
C ASN A 96 6.20 -6.17 -3.89
N ALA A 97 7.00 -5.22 -3.44
CA ALA A 97 8.02 -4.58 -4.26
C ALA A 97 9.17 -5.53 -4.63
N SER A 98 9.41 -6.59 -3.85
CA SER A 98 10.49 -7.53 -4.11
C SER A 98 10.21 -8.51 -5.25
N ASP A 99 8.93 -8.76 -5.57
CA ASP A 99 8.53 -9.64 -6.66
C ASP A 99 8.94 -9.09 -8.04
N ALA A 100 9.21 -7.78 -8.14
CA ALA A 100 9.58 -7.12 -9.39
C ALA A 100 11.05 -7.33 -9.83
N GLY A 101 11.91 -7.85 -8.94
CA GLY A 101 13.34 -8.06 -9.22
C GLY A 101 14.04 -6.77 -9.66
N ASN A 102 14.94 -6.85 -10.67
CA ASN A 102 15.71 -5.71 -11.21
C ASN A 102 14.92 -4.76 -12.12
N ASN A 103 13.65 -5.04 -12.42
CA ASN A 103 12.80 -4.21 -13.29
C ASN A 103 11.71 -3.45 -12.51
N ASP A 104 11.91 -3.35 -11.20
CA ASP A 104 11.10 -2.67 -10.20
C ASP A 104 10.70 -1.24 -10.58
N ARG A 105 11.55 -0.50 -11.30
CA ARG A 105 11.19 0.83 -11.81
C ARG A 105 9.98 0.80 -12.77
N VAL A 106 9.99 -0.09 -13.75
CA VAL A 106 8.93 -0.14 -14.79
C VAL A 106 7.65 -0.66 -14.17
N VAL A 107 7.76 -1.65 -13.30
CA VAL A 107 6.64 -2.26 -12.59
C VAL A 107 5.89 -1.22 -11.75
N ILE A 108 6.58 -0.44 -10.91
CA ILE A 108 5.94 0.58 -10.08
C ILE A 108 5.25 1.64 -10.93
N GLN A 109 5.88 2.07 -12.02
CA GLN A 109 5.31 3.08 -12.91
C GLN A 109 4.01 2.61 -13.57
N GLU A 110 4.00 1.39 -14.11
CA GLU A 110 2.80 0.86 -14.78
C GLU A 110 1.71 0.54 -13.77
N LEU A 111 2.04 -0.03 -12.60
CA LEU A 111 1.05 -0.32 -11.55
C LEU A 111 0.35 0.96 -11.07
N ILE A 112 1.10 2.00 -10.73
CA ILE A 112 0.51 3.27 -10.26
C ILE A 112 -0.33 3.90 -11.38
N LYS A 113 0.12 3.83 -12.64
CA LYS A 113 -0.62 4.33 -13.80
C LYS A 113 -1.93 3.58 -14.01
N THR A 114 -1.92 2.25 -13.95
CA THR A 114 -3.13 1.43 -14.07
C THR A 114 -4.12 1.74 -12.94
N VAL A 115 -3.62 1.93 -11.71
CA VAL A 115 -4.46 2.31 -10.57
C VAL A 115 -5.06 3.71 -10.75
N ALA A 116 -4.26 4.67 -11.20
CA ALA A 116 -4.73 6.03 -11.46
C ALA A 116 -5.75 6.11 -12.60
N GLN A 117 -5.63 5.24 -13.61
CA GLN A 117 -6.58 5.12 -14.71
C GLN A 117 -7.82 4.31 -14.33
N SER A 118 -7.73 3.43 -13.32
CA SER A 118 -8.88 2.69 -12.78
C SER A 118 -9.79 3.62 -11.96
N GLN A 119 -10.53 4.48 -12.65
CA GLN A 119 -11.56 5.31 -12.05
C GLN A 119 -12.74 4.42 -11.65
N GLN A 120 -13.23 4.56 -10.41
CA GLN A 120 -14.42 3.85 -9.97
C GLN A 120 -15.63 4.38 -10.76
N LEU A 121 -16.25 3.48 -11.53
CA LEU A 121 -17.63 3.63 -11.95
C LEU A 121 -18.49 3.56 -10.69
N GLU A 122 -19.06 4.70 -10.31
CA GLU A 122 -20.16 4.87 -9.35
C GLU A 122 -19.90 4.40 -7.91
N THR A 123 -19.66 5.32 -6.96
CA THR A 123 -20.22 5.22 -5.59
C THR A 123 -20.13 6.57 -4.86
N SER A 124 -21.26 7.27 -4.68
CA SER A 124 -21.40 8.57 -3.97
C SER A 124 -21.09 8.55 -2.45
N THR A 125 -20.41 7.54 -1.91
CA THR A 125 -20.23 7.39 -0.44
C THR A 125 -18.79 7.15 0.03
N GLN A 126 -17.78 7.09 -0.86
CA GLN A 126 -16.40 6.87 -0.41
C GLN A 126 -15.40 7.75 -1.16
N ARG A 127 -14.33 8.11 -0.44
CA ARG A 127 -13.35 9.16 -0.79
C ARG A 127 -12.81 9.03 -2.21
N ASP A 128 -12.50 10.16 -2.82
CA ASP A 128 -12.11 10.30 -4.24
C ASP A 128 -10.73 9.71 -4.62
N PHE A 129 -10.09 8.96 -3.72
CA PHE A 129 -8.77 8.39 -3.95
C PHE A 129 -8.72 6.90 -3.66
N LYS A 130 -7.85 6.19 -4.39
CA LYS A 130 -7.52 4.77 -4.17
C LYS A 130 -6.20 4.65 -3.41
N VAL A 131 -6.09 3.65 -2.52
CA VAL A 131 -4.86 3.44 -1.75
C VAL A 131 -3.98 2.35 -2.37
N VAL A 132 -2.70 2.63 -2.58
CA VAL A 132 -1.71 1.63 -3.00
C VAL A 132 -0.81 1.31 -1.83
N VAL A 133 -0.79 0.05 -1.41
CA VAL A 133 0.09 -0.45 -0.34
C VAL A 133 1.28 -1.16 -0.98
N LEU A 134 2.47 -0.60 -0.77
CA LEU A 134 3.72 -1.21 -1.21
C LEU A 134 4.42 -1.81 -0.01
N THR A 135 4.67 -3.12 -0.04
CA THR A 135 5.43 -3.82 0.99
C THR A 135 6.87 -4.04 0.54
N GLU A 136 7.79 -4.12 1.52
CA GLU A 136 9.23 -4.34 1.30
C GLU A 136 9.90 -3.25 0.42
N VAL A 137 9.51 -1.99 0.62
CA VAL A 137 10.03 -0.82 -0.11
C VAL A 137 11.55 -0.66 0.08
N ASP A 138 12.12 -1.21 1.15
CA ASP A 138 13.56 -1.24 1.44
C ASP A 138 14.38 -2.10 0.48
N ARG A 139 13.73 -2.99 -0.29
CA ARG A 139 14.38 -3.81 -1.33
C ARG A 139 14.42 -3.13 -2.69
N LEU A 140 13.74 -1.99 -2.86
CA LEU A 140 13.73 -1.26 -4.12
C LEU A 140 15.08 -0.63 -4.45
N THR A 141 15.42 -0.67 -5.73
CA THR A 141 16.56 0.08 -6.27
C THR A 141 16.38 1.59 -6.12
N LYS A 142 17.49 2.34 -6.03
CA LYS A 142 17.44 3.81 -5.93
C LYS A 142 16.70 4.45 -7.10
N ASP A 143 16.89 3.91 -8.31
CA ASP A 143 16.19 4.39 -9.51
C ASP A 143 14.68 4.15 -9.45
N ALA A 144 14.25 3.02 -8.90
CA ALA A 144 12.84 2.74 -8.67
C ALA A 144 12.25 3.66 -7.60
N GLN A 145 12.99 3.95 -6.53
CA GLN A 145 12.57 4.92 -5.50
C GLN A 145 12.43 6.34 -6.09
N HIS A 146 13.36 6.78 -6.94
CA HIS A 146 13.23 8.05 -7.65
C HIS A 146 12.04 8.08 -8.60
N ALA A 147 11.77 6.99 -9.31
CA ALA A 147 10.59 6.86 -10.16
C ALA A 147 9.29 6.92 -9.34
N LEU A 148 9.24 6.23 -8.20
CA LEU A 148 8.12 6.24 -7.26
C LEU A 148 7.84 7.64 -6.73
N ARG A 149 8.86 8.42 -6.38
CA ARG A 149 8.68 9.81 -5.96
C ARG A 149 8.00 10.65 -7.04
N ARG A 150 8.46 10.54 -8.29
CA ARG A 150 7.88 11.27 -9.43
C ARG A 150 6.42 10.87 -9.67
N THR A 151 6.09 9.59 -9.58
CA THR A 151 4.71 9.11 -9.77
C THR A 151 3.80 9.48 -8.60
N MET A 152 4.33 9.49 -7.38
CA MET A 152 3.63 9.95 -6.18
C MET A 152 3.19 11.41 -6.32
N GLU A 153 4.10 12.30 -6.73
CA GLU A 153 3.79 13.72 -6.97
C GLU A 153 2.80 13.88 -8.14
N LYS A 154 2.96 13.11 -9.23
CA LYS A 154 2.10 13.21 -10.42
C LYS A 154 0.64 12.78 -10.18
N TYR A 155 0.42 11.75 -9.36
CA TYR A 155 -0.90 11.14 -9.15
C TYR A 155 -1.46 11.35 -7.74
N MET A 156 -1.01 12.39 -7.02
CA MET A 156 -1.39 12.65 -5.63
C MET A 156 -2.91 12.91 -5.46
N SER A 157 -3.58 13.43 -6.48
CA SER A 157 -5.03 13.69 -6.45
C SER A 157 -5.87 12.41 -6.52
N THR A 158 -5.43 11.41 -7.30
CA THR A 158 -6.20 10.17 -7.55
C THR A 158 -5.77 9.02 -6.66
N CYS A 159 -4.50 9.00 -6.23
CA CYS A 159 -3.89 7.86 -5.57
C CYS A 159 -3.16 8.30 -4.30
N ARG A 160 -3.38 7.59 -3.19
CA ARG A 160 -2.59 7.74 -1.96
C ARG A 160 -1.74 6.49 -1.74
N LEU A 161 -0.45 6.66 -1.48
CA LEU A 161 0.46 5.54 -1.22
C LEU A 161 0.68 5.31 0.28
N ILE A 162 0.72 4.05 0.68
CA ILE A 162 1.19 3.58 1.98
C ILE A 162 2.40 2.68 1.74
N LEU A 163 3.56 3.13 2.19
CA LEU A 163 4.83 2.43 2.06
C LEU A 163 5.11 1.68 3.36
N CYS A 164 5.39 0.39 3.27
CA CYS A 164 5.77 -0.45 4.41
C CYS A 164 7.21 -0.90 4.26
N CYS A 165 8.07 -0.54 5.22
CA CYS A 165 9.47 -0.96 5.24
C CYS A 165 9.89 -1.50 6.61
N ASN A 166 10.99 -2.26 6.66
CA ASN A 166 11.54 -2.74 7.92
C ASN A 166 12.52 -1.76 8.54
N SER A 167 13.32 -1.10 7.70
CA SER A 167 14.27 -0.06 8.10
C SER A 167 14.16 1.13 7.16
N THR A 168 14.22 2.34 7.74
CA THR A 168 14.21 3.60 6.99
C THR A 168 15.57 3.92 6.38
N SER A 169 16.66 3.27 6.81
CA SER A 169 18.03 3.61 6.39
C SER A 169 18.29 3.42 4.89
N LYS A 170 17.52 2.57 4.21
CA LYS A 170 17.64 2.30 2.77
C LYS A 170 16.67 3.10 1.91
N VAL A 171 15.72 3.79 2.55
CA VAL A 171 14.75 4.62 1.85
C VAL A 171 15.35 6.01 1.70
N ILE A 172 15.46 6.49 0.46
CA ILE A 172 15.93 7.84 0.18
C ILE A 172 15.05 8.84 0.93
N SER A 173 15.68 9.80 1.61
CA SER A 173 14.99 10.87 2.33
C SER A 173 13.95 11.52 1.42
N PRO A 174 12.67 11.60 1.85
CA PRO A 174 11.60 12.23 1.06
C PRO A 174 11.83 13.72 0.78
N THR A 175 12.83 14.35 1.40
CA THR A 175 12.99 15.81 1.46
C THR A 175 14.39 16.25 1.04
N ARG A 176 14.43 17.09 0.00
CA ARG A 176 14.93 18.46 0.14
C ARG A 176 13.83 19.38 -0.35
#